data_AF-A0A975MQT2-F1
#
_entry.id   AF-A0A975MQT2-F1
#
_cell.length_a   1.000
_cell.length_b   1.000
_cell.length_c   1.000
_cell.angle_alpha   90.00
_cell.angle_beta   90.00
_cell.angle_gamma   90.00
#
_symmetry.space_group_name_H-M   'P 1'
#
loop_
_entity.id
_entity.type
_entity.pdbx_description
1 polymer ?
#
loop_
_entity_poly.entity_id
_entity_poly.type
_entity_poly.pdbx_seq_one_letter_code
_entity_poly.pdbx_strand_id
1 'polypeptide(L)' 'MQTVHVETAVRSDANFRTKEQRAKLLIKANILDNNGDYLERFFSAETIKKDKARRQEK' A
#
# COMPACT_ATOMS: atom_id res chain seq x y z
N MET A 1 26.37 -13.99 8.56
CA MET A 1 25.53 -13.88 7.34
C MET A 1 24.27 -14.70 7.56
N GLN A 2 23.18 -14.10 8.02
CA GLN A 2 21.92 -14.82 8.29
C GLN A 2 20.72 -13.90 8.04
N THR A 3 20.56 -13.47 6.78
CA THR A 3 19.47 -12.58 6.34
C THR A 3 18.46 -13.28 5.44
N VAL A 4 18.76 -14.47 4.94
CA VAL A 4 18.01 -15.09 3.83
C VAL A 4 16.71 -15.77 4.27
N HIS A 5 16.57 -16.17 5.53
CA HIS A 5 15.41 -16.96 5.99
C HIS A 5 14.22 -16.11 6.46
N VAL A 6 14.43 -14.83 6.78
CA VAL A 6 13.35 -13.92 7.23
C VAL A 6 12.62 -13.33 6.03
N GLU A 7 13.33 -13.04 4.94
CA GLU A 7 12.74 -12.46 3.72
C GLU A 7 11.72 -13.39 3.06
N THR A 8 11.97 -14.69 3.07
CA THR A 8 11.09 -15.70 2.46
C THR A 8 9.77 -15.83 3.22
N ALA A 9 9.78 -15.78 4.56
CA ALA A 9 8.58 -15.82 5.37
C ALA A 9 7.69 -14.57 5.13
N VAL A 10 8.29 -13.38 5.15
CA VAL A 10 7.57 -12.11 4.94
C VAL A 10 6.93 -12.03 3.54
N ARG A 11 7.61 -12.54 2.51
CA ARG A 11 7.07 -12.59 1.14
C ARG A 11 5.92 -13.60 1.01
N SER A 12 6.01 -14.73 1.70
CA SER A 12 4.96 -15.76 1.68
C SER A 12 3.66 -15.23 2.28
N ASP A 13 3.75 -14.54 3.43
CA ASP A 13 2.59 -13.93 4.11
C ASP A 13 1.94 -12.79 3.31
N ALA A 14 2.70 -12.10 2.44
CA ALA A 14 2.15 -11.03 1.62
C ALA A 14 1.07 -11.53 0.64
N ASN A 15 1.16 -12.79 0.18
CA ASN A 15 0.20 -13.40 -0.72
C ASN A 15 -1.12 -13.80 -0.03
N PHE A 16 -1.14 -13.91 1.30
CA PHE A 16 -2.32 -14.33 2.05
C PHE A 16 -3.16 -13.17 2.61
N ARG A 17 -2.74 -11.92 2.42
CA ARG A 17 -3.49 -10.76 2.93
C ARG A 17 -4.70 -10.45 2.05
N THR A 18 -5.87 -10.35 2.66
CA THR A 18 -7.06 -9.82 1.98
C THR A 18 -6.86 -8.36 1.57
N LYS A 19 -7.68 -7.87 0.63
CA LYS A 19 -7.63 -6.45 0.21
C LYS A 19 -7.76 -5.49 1.38
N GLU A 20 -8.63 -5.81 2.34
CA GLU A 20 -8.83 -5.02 3.56
C GLU A 20 -7.60 -5.03 4.48
N GLN A 21 -6.99 -6.19 4.68
CA GLN A 21 -5.77 -6.31 5.49
C GLN A 21 -4.61 -5.54 4.85
N ARG A 22 -4.51 -5.55 3.52
CA ARG A 22 -3.55 -4.72 2.78
C ARG A 22 -3.84 -3.23 2.95
N ALA A 23 -5.09 -2.80 2.84
CA ALA A 23 -5.47 -1.40 3.05
C ALA A 23 -5.10 -0.94 4.47
N LYS A 24 -5.46 -1.71 5.50
CA LYS A 24 -5.10 -1.41 6.91
C LYS A 24 -3.59 -1.29 7.11
N LEU A 25 -2.81 -2.17 6.48
CA LEU A 25 -1.35 -2.11 6.55
C LEU A 25 -0.80 -0.81 5.92
N LEU A 26 -1.32 -0.42 4.75
CA LEU A 26 -0.90 0.78 4.04
C LEU A 26 -1.31 2.07 4.78
N ILE A 27 -2.47 2.08 5.44
CA ILE A 27 -2.91 3.17 6.32
C ILE A 27 -1.98 3.28 7.53
N LYS A 28 -1.69 2.14 8.19
CA LYS A 28 -0.77 2.11 9.34
C LYS A 28 0.64 2.57 8.97
N ALA A 29 1.08 2.29 7.75
CA ALA A 29 2.36 2.75 7.21
C ALA A 29 2.36 4.23 6.78
N ASN A 30 1.24 4.96 6.92
CA ASN A 30 1.04 6.32 6.42
C ASN A 30 1.30 6.45 4.92
N ILE A 31 1.05 5.41 4.13
CA ILE A 31 1.11 5.46 2.66
C ILE A 31 -0.23 5.92 2.11
N LEU A 32 -1.32 5.42 2.70
CA LEU A 32 -2.70 5.80 2.40
C LEU A 32 -3.32 6.54 3.58
N ASP A 33 -4.31 7.39 3.30
CA ASP A 33 -5.21 7.98 4.29
C ASP A 33 -6.36 7.00 4.64
N ASN A 34 -7.21 7.40 5.60
CA ASN A 34 -8.37 6.60 5.99
C ASN A 34 -9.42 6.41 4.88
N ASN A 35 -9.34 7.21 3.81
CA ASN A 35 -10.21 7.09 2.62
C ASN A 35 -9.59 6.17 1.54
N GLY A 36 -8.37 5.67 1.77
CA GLY A 36 -7.64 4.88 0.78
C GLY A 36 -6.96 5.70 -0.31
N ASP A 37 -6.81 7.02 -0.11
CA ASP A 37 -6.07 7.92 -0.98
C ASP A 37 -4.60 8.01 -0.58
N TYR A 38 -3.70 8.14 -1.55
CA TYR A 38 -2.29 8.37 -1.29
C TYR A 38 -2.06 9.71 -0.59
N LEU A 39 -1.16 9.70 0.41
CA LEU A 39 -0.80 10.90 1.15
C LEU A 39 0.22 11.77 0.37
N GLU A 40 -0.04 13.08 0.31
CA GLU A 40 0.83 14.08 -0.36
C GLU A 40 2.25 14.14 0.21
N ARG A 41 2.44 13.62 1.42
CA ARG A 41 3.76 13.50 2.05
C ARG A 41 4.71 12.57 1.29
N PHE A 42 4.17 11.56 0.61
CA PHE A 42 4.94 10.52 -0.07
C PHE A 42 4.81 10.56 -1.59
N PHE A 43 3.72 11.13 -2.10
CA PHE A 43 3.41 11.20 -3.53
C PHE A 43 3.10 12.63 -3.93
N SER A 44 3.50 13.02 -5.15
CA SER A 44 3.10 14.31 -5.70
C SER A 44 1.59 14.41 -5.89
N ALA A 45 1.05 15.63 -5.78
CA ALA A 45 -0.36 15.91 -6.03
C ALA A 45 -0.81 15.43 -7.43
N GLU A 46 0.05 15.50 -8.44
CA GLU A 46 -0.21 14.94 -9.77
C GLU A 46 -0.44 13.42 -9.74
N THR A 47 0.39 12.68 -9.01
CA THR A 47 0.26 11.22 -8.87
C THR A 47 -1.05 10.85 -8.18
N ILE A 48 -1.40 11.58 -7.13
CA ILE A 48 -2.64 11.39 -6.37
C ILE A 48 -3.85 11.66 -7.26
N LYS A 49 -3.83 12.76 -8.02
CA LYS A 49 -4.90 13.14 -8.94
C LYS A 49 -5.10 12.13 -10.06
N LYS A 50 -4.00 11.65 -10.67
CA LYS A 50 -4.05 10.60 -11.71
C LYS A 50 -4.62 9.28 -11.18
N ASP A 51 -4.22 8.87 -9.97
CA ASP A 51 -4.76 7.67 -9.36
C ASP A 51 -6.26 7.80 -9.02
N LYS A 52 -6.68 8.95 -8.48
CA LYS A 52 -8.10 9.25 -8.21
C LYS A 52 -8.94 9.18 -9.48
N ALA A 53 -8.48 9.79 -10.57
CA ALA A 53 -9.17 9.74 -11.86
C ALA A 53 -9.33 8.30 -12.35
N ARG A 54 -8.23 7.52 -12.34
CA ARG A 54 -8.24 6.12 -12.74
C ARG A 54 -9.19 5.24 -11.91
N ARG A 55 -9.38 5.54 -10.62
CA ARG A 55 -10.33 4.82 -9.75
C ARG A 55 -11.79 5.14 -10.06
N GLN A 56 -12.09 6.33 -10.57
CA GLN A 56 -13.45 6.75 -10.92
C GLN A 56 -13.90 6.24 -12.31
N GLU A 57 -12.95 5.92 -13.19
CA GLU A 57 -13.23 5.35 -14.51
C GLU A 57 -13.56 3.85 -14.49
N LYS A 58 -13.55 3.20 -13.32
CA LYS A 58 -13.60 1.75 -13.15
C LYS A 58 -14.79 1.30 -12.32
#